data_AF-A0A931VN17-F1
#
_entry.id   AF-A0A931VN17-F1
#
_cell.length_a   1.000
_cell.length_b   1.000
_cell.length_c   1.000
_cell.angle_alpha   90.00
_cell.angle_beta   90.00
_cell.angle_gamma   90.00
#
_symmetry.space_group_name_H-M   'P 1'
#
loop_
_entity.id
_entity.type
_entity.pdbx_description
1 polymer ?
#
loop_
_entity_poly.entity_id
_entity_poly.type
_entity_poly.pdbx_seq_one_letter_code
_entity_poly.pdbx_strand_id
1 'polypeptide(L)'
;MPRAIWNGSISFGLVNIPVKLFTAVSKKNVQFHQIDARTGARIRQQRVSSADGVEVPFDQIVKGYELHPGQYVVIAPAELDALDPEATHTIDLDAFVDLVDIDPIFFDSPYYLAPLEIGRKPYALLVRAMEEEQKVGIARFVLRTKQYLAALRAKNGVLVISTMV
;
A
#
# COMPACT_ATOMS: atom_id res chain seq x y z
N MET A 1 1.76 11.54 -16.73
CA MET A 1 0.66 10.57 -16.68
C MET A 1 0.68 9.86 -15.32
N PRO A 2 -0.47 9.60 -14.69
CA PRO A 2 -0.51 8.84 -13.44
C PRO A 2 0.04 7.42 -13.66
N ARG A 3 0.91 6.96 -12.77
CA ARG A 3 1.54 5.63 -12.82
C ARG A 3 0.78 4.68 -11.91
N ALA A 4 0.39 3.51 -12.44
CA ALA A 4 -0.19 2.46 -11.62
C ALA A 4 0.85 1.95 -10.61
N ILE A 5 0.44 1.81 -9.35
CA ILE A 5 1.31 1.33 -8.27
C ILE A 5 1.03 -0.12 -7.91
N TRP A 6 -0.11 -0.66 -8.34
CA TRP A 6 -0.52 -2.06 -8.14
C TRP A 6 -1.46 -2.49 -9.26
N ASN A 7 -1.35 -3.75 -9.66
CA ASN A 7 -2.24 -4.41 -10.62
C ASN A 7 -2.81 -5.67 -9.96
N GLY A 8 -4.07 -5.94 -10.23
CA GLY A 8 -4.74 -7.13 -9.72
C GLY A 8 -6.19 -7.11 -10.12
N SER A 9 -7.06 -7.67 -9.29
CA SER A 9 -8.49 -7.69 -9.56
C SER A 9 -9.34 -7.50 -8.31
N ILE A 10 -10.58 -7.04 -8.50
CA ILE A 10 -11.60 -7.04 -7.44
C ILE A 10 -12.32 -8.38 -7.49
N SER A 11 -12.43 -9.05 -6.36
CA SER A 11 -13.02 -10.38 -6.23
C SER A 11 -14.16 -10.35 -5.21
N PHE A 12 -15.33 -10.87 -5.58
CA PHE A 12 -16.44 -11.08 -4.66
C PHE A 12 -17.38 -12.16 -5.19
N GLY A 13 -17.64 -13.19 -4.37
CA GLY A 13 -18.39 -14.37 -4.79
C GLY A 13 -17.73 -15.04 -6.01
N LEU A 14 -18.42 -14.99 -7.17
CA LEU A 14 -17.92 -15.54 -8.45
C LEU A 14 -17.45 -14.45 -9.43
N VAL A 15 -17.48 -13.18 -9.01
CA VAL A 15 -17.13 -12.05 -9.87
C VAL A 15 -15.65 -11.70 -9.68
N ASN A 16 -14.95 -11.53 -10.81
CA ASN A 16 -13.56 -11.14 -10.84
C ASN A 16 -13.34 -10.01 -11.87
N ILE A 17 -12.90 -8.83 -11.42
CA ILE A 17 -12.81 -7.61 -12.22
C ILE A 17 -11.36 -7.12 -12.25
N PRO A 18 -10.62 -7.28 -13.36
CA PRO A 18 -9.25 -6.80 -13.46
C PRO A 18 -9.16 -5.27 -13.37
N VAL A 19 -8.31 -4.76 -12.47
CA VAL A 19 -8.13 -3.33 -12.21
C VAL A 19 -6.66 -2.94 -12.03
N LYS A 20 -6.39 -1.64 -12.18
CA LYS A 20 -5.14 -0.99 -11.79
C LYS A 20 -5.41 0.03 -10.70
N LEU A 21 -4.49 0.13 -9.75
CA LEU A 21 -4.60 1.04 -8.61
C LEU A 21 -3.62 2.20 -8.75
N PHE A 22 -4.11 3.42 -8.50
CA PHE A 22 -3.39 4.68 -8.66
C PHE A 22 -3.54 5.52 -7.39
N THR A 23 -2.47 6.18 -6.97
CA THR A 23 -2.52 7.12 -5.84
C THR A 23 -3.51 8.25 -6.11
N ALA A 24 -4.48 8.46 -5.20
CA ALA A 24 -5.45 9.55 -5.34
C ALA A 24 -4.92 10.89 -4.82
N VAL A 25 -4.07 10.85 -3.80
CA VAL A 25 -3.47 12.04 -3.16
C VAL A 25 -1.96 11.89 -3.03
N SER A 26 -1.22 12.94 -3.36
CA SER A 26 0.24 12.96 -3.21
C SER A 26 0.64 14.08 -2.25
N LYS A 27 1.38 13.73 -1.19
CA LYS A 27 1.98 14.72 -0.30
C LYS A 27 3.12 15.41 -1.06
N LYS A 28 3.00 16.72 -1.28
CA LYS A 28 4.08 17.54 -1.83
C LYS A 28 4.98 18.00 -0.70
N ASN A 29 5.93 17.16 -0.31
CA ASN A 29 6.97 17.54 0.64
C ASN A 29 8.18 18.08 -0.12
N VAL A 30 8.72 19.22 0.32
CA VAL A 30 10.01 19.72 -0.17
C VAL A 30 11.11 18.87 0.44
N GLN A 31 11.88 18.18 -0.41
CA GLN A 31 13.06 17.43 0.03
C GLN A 31 14.30 18.30 -0.18
N PHE A 32 15.07 18.48 0.88
CA PHE A 32 16.36 19.16 0.82
C PHE A 32 17.49 18.13 0.69
N HIS A 33 18.50 18.47 -0.07
CA HIS A 33 19.76 17.74 -0.08
C HIS A 33 20.72 18.40 0.91
N GLN A 34 21.46 17.59 1.66
CA GLN A 34 22.55 18.11 2.46
C GLN A 34 23.71 18.48 1.54
N ILE A 35 24.17 19.72 1.64
CA ILE A 35 25.23 20.30 0.82
C ILE A 35 26.36 20.76 1.75
N ASP A 36 27.60 20.44 1.42
CA ASP A 36 28.75 21.05 2.08
C ASP A 36 28.81 22.53 1.70
N ALA A 37 28.54 23.41 2.67
CA ALA A 37 28.47 24.86 2.44
C ALA A 37 29.78 25.47 1.90
N ARG A 38 30.92 24.80 2.09
CA ARG A 38 32.24 25.30 1.64
C ARG A 38 32.51 24.98 0.18
N THR A 39 32.00 23.83 -0.30
CA THR A 39 32.34 23.29 -1.63
C THR A 39 31.14 23.23 -2.58
N GLY A 40 29.92 23.40 -2.07
CA GLY A 40 28.68 23.20 -2.82
C GLY A 40 28.40 21.74 -3.19
N ALA A 41 29.23 20.80 -2.73
CA ALA A 41 29.10 19.39 -3.07
C ALA A 41 28.00 18.71 -2.24
N ARG A 42 27.32 17.73 -2.83
CA ARG A 42 26.31 16.92 -2.13
C ARG A 42 26.97 15.95 -1.16
N ILE A 43 26.48 15.91 0.08
CA ILE A 43 26.93 14.96 1.09
C ILE A 43 26.51 13.54 0.69
N ARG A 44 27.46 12.60 0.78
CA ARG A 44 27.21 11.17 0.65
C ARG A 44 27.20 10.53 2.04
N GLN A 45 26.26 9.61 2.27
CA GLN A 45 26.19 8.86 3.52
C GLN A 45 26.83 7.48 3.31
N GLN A 46 27.61 7.05 4.29
CA GLN A 46 28.17 5.70 4.39
C GLN A 46 27.58 5.00 5.62
N ARG A 47 27.37 3.69 5.51
CA ARG A 47 26.94 2.87 6.63
C ARG A 47 28.18 2.29 7.27
N VAL A 48 28.42 2.60 8.54
CA VAL A 48 29.58 2.12 9.28
C VAL A 48 29.12 1.35 10.51
N SER A 49 29.84 0.29 10.85
CA SER A 49 29.56 -0.52 12.04
C SER A 49 29.93 0.28 13.29
N SER A 50 29.06 0.26 14.30
CA SER A 50 29.29 0.97 15.56
C SER A 50 30.40 0.34 16.42
N ALA A 51 30.74 -0.93 16.16
CA ALA A 51 31.73 -1.66 16.94
C ALA A 51 33.17 -1.31 16.54
N ASP A 52 33.41 -1.11 15.24
CA ASP A 52 34.76 -0.98 14.66
C ASP A 52 34.92 0.25 13.74
N GLY A 53 33.84 0.96 13.42
CA GLY A 53 33.85 2.13 12.54
C GLY A 53 34.09 1.81 11.07
N VAL A 54 34.05 0.53 10.68
CA VAL A 54 34.33 0.09 9.30
C VAL A 54 33.07 0.18 8.45
N GLU A 55 33.21 0.53 7.18
CA GLU A 55 32.09 0.57 6.23
C GLU A 55 31.50 -0.84 6.05
N VAL A 56 30.17 -0.93 6.12
CA VAL A 56 29.43 -2.19 6.01
C VAL A 56 28.76 -2.28 4.64
N PRO A 57 29.15 -3.28 3.82
CA PRO A 57 28.46 -3.60 2.57
C PRO A 57 26.99 -3.94 2.78
N PHE A 58 26.13 -3.61 1.81
CA PHE A 58 24.68 -3.75 1.93
C PHE A 58 24.22 -5.20 2.19
N ASP A 59 24.89 -6.17 1.57
CA ASP A 59 24.65 -7.61 1.72
C ASP A 59 25.02 -8.16 3.11
N GLN A 60 25.79 -7.40 3.90
CA GLN A 60 26.12 -7.74 5.28
C GLN A 60 25.18 -7.07 6.30
N ILE A 61 24.19 -6.30 5.85
CA ILE A 61 23.24 -5.62 6.72
C ILE A 61 21.97 -6.47 6.88
N VAL A 62 21.73 -6.90 8.12
CA VAL A 62 20.53 -7.65 8.52
C VAL A 62 19.60 -6.79 9.38
N LYS A 63 18.33 -7.20 9.50
CA LYS A 63 17.40 -6.57 10.44
C LYS A 63 17.55 -7.22 11.82
N GLY A 64 17.61 -6.40 12.86
CA GLY A 64 17.61 -6.85 14.25
C GLY A 64 16.49 -6.19 15.04
N TYR A 65 15.90 -6.91 15.98
CA TYR A 65 14.94 -6.38 16.95
C TYR A 65 15.54 -6.41 18.35
N GLU A 66 15.52 -5.28 19.04
CA GLU A 66 16.10 -5.14 20.38
C GLU A 66 15.12 -5.66 21.44
N LEU A 67 15.51 -6.73 22.15
CA LEU A 67 14.70 -7.26 23.27
C LEU A 67 15.03 -6.56 24.59
N HIS A 68 16.31 -6.28 24.79
CA HIS A 68 16.87 -5.55 25.93
C HIS A 68 18.00 -4.66 25.42
N PRO A 69 18.38 -3.59 26.15
CA PRO A 69 19.47 -2.71 25.76
C PRO A 69 20.72 -3.48 25.33
N GLY A 70 21.09 -3.37 24.05
CA GLY A 70 22.27 -4.03 23.46
C GLY A 70 22.10 -5.52 23.12
N GLN A 71 20.91 -6.10 23.31
CA GLN A 71 20.60 -7.49 22.93
C GLN A 71 19.60 -7.51 21.77
N TYR A 72 20.09 -7.95 20.61
CA TYR A 72 19.32 -8.00 19.37
C TYR A 72 19.04 -9.43 18.96
N VAL A 73 17.79 -9.70 18.57
CA VAL A 73 17.44 -10.88 17.78
C VAL A 73 17.59 -10.51 16.33
N VAL A 74 18.49 -11.19 15.63
CA VAL A 74 18.64 -11.05 14.17
C VAL A 74 17.50 -11.80 13.49
N ILE A 75 16.84 -11.12 12.56
CA ILE A 75 15.79 -11.70 11.74
C ILE A 75 16.38 -11.95 10.35
N ALA A 76 16.42 -13.20 9.93
CA ALA A 76 16.92 -13.55 8.62
C ALA A 76 15.95 -13.04 7.53
N PRO A 77 16.45 -12.62 6.35
CA PRO A 77 15.59 -12.20 5.25
C PRO A 77 14.53 -13.25 4.89
N ALA A 78 14.91 -14.53 4.86
CA ALA A 78 14.01 -15.63 4.54
C ALA A 78 12.86 -15.82 5.57
N GLU A 79 13.08 -15.47 6.84
CA GLU A 79 12.02 -15.53 7.86
C GLU A 79 10.98 -14.43 7.65
N LEU A 80 11.42 -13.25 7.19
CA LEU A 80 10.51 -12.17 6.81
C LEU A 80 9.72 -12.54 5.56
N ASP A 81 10.38 -13.10 4.56
CA ASP A 81 9.74 -13.52 3.31
C ASP A 81 8.69 -14.63 3.56
N ALA A 82 8.93 -15.53 4.52
CA ALA A 82 7.97 -16.57 4.89
C ALA A 82 6.75 -16.04 5.68
N LEU A 83 6.87 -14.86 6.30
CA LEU A 83 5.79 -14.19 7.03
C LEU A 83 4.99 -13.21 6.18
N ASP A 84 5.51 -12.83 5.00
CA ASP A 84 4.80 -11.95 4.10
C ASP A 84 3.47 -12.62 3.70
N PRO A 85 2.33 -11.91 3.81
CA PRO A 85 1.05 -12.46 3.41
C PRO A 85 1.12 -12.89 1.95
N GLU A 86 0.51 -14.05 1.62
CA GLU A 86 0.42 -14.49 0.23
C GLU A 86 -0.07 -13.30 -0.60
N ALA A 87 0.74 -12.90 -1.59
CA ALA A 87 0.42 -11.79 -2.48
C ALA A 87 -0.72 -12.23 -3.40
N THR A 88 -1.92 -12.34 -2.84
CA THR A 88 -3.12 -12.42 -3.65
C THR A 88 -3.20 -11.06 -4.34
N HIS A 89 -3.03 -11.08 -5.66
CA HIS A 89 -3.21 -9.91 -6.52
C HIS A 89 -4.72 -9.59 -6.64
N THR A 90 -5.43 -9.64 -5.51
CA THR A 90 -6.87 -9.51 -5.38
C THR A 90 -7.20 -8.47 -4.30
N ILE A 91 -8.28 -7.74 -4.55
CA ILE A 91 -9.03 -6.98 -3.57
C ILE A 91 -10.27 -7.81 -3.30
N ASP A 92 -10.28 -8.53 -2.19
CA ASP A 92 -11.36 -9.41 -1.81
C ASP A 92 -12.40 -8.61 -1.03
N LEU A 93 -13.62 -8.48 -1.57
CA LEU A 93 -14.72 -7.80 -0.87
C LEU A 93 -15.44 -8.80 0.03
N ASP A 94 -15.44 -8.52 1.32
CA ASP A 94 -16.04 -9.36 2.35
C ASP A 94 -17.53 -9.02 2.58
N ALA A 95 -17.88 -7.74 2.53
CA ALA A 95 -19.23 -7.26 2.83
C ALA A 95 -19.53 -5.92 2.18
N PHE A 96 -20.82 -5.57 2.09
CA PHE A 96 -21.30 -4.25 1.73
C PHE A 96 -22.06 -3.65 2.92
N VAL A 97 -21.66 -2.45 3.35
CA VAL A 97 -22.22 -1.73 4.51
C VAL A 97 -22.65 -0.32 4.11
N ASP A 98 -23.39 0.37 4.98
CA ASP A 98 -23.71 1.78 4.76
C ASP A 98 -22.49 2.65 5.11
N LEU A 99 -22.25 3.71 4.33
CA LEU A 99 -21.12 4.61 4.58
C LEU A 99 -21.17 5.23 5.99
N VAL A 100 -22.37 5.45 6.53
CA VAL A 100 -22.59 6.02 7.87
C VAL A 100 -22.14 5.10 9.00
N ASP A 101 -22.00 3.80 8.73
CA ASP A 101 -21.52 2.83 9.72
C ASP A 101 -19.99 2.86 9.86
N ILE A 102 -19.29 3.54 8.96
CA ILE A 102 -17.83 3.66 8.97
C ILE A 102 -17.46 5.05 9.49
N ASP A 103 -17.00 5.11 10.74
CA ASP A 103 -16.48 6.36 11.31
C ASP A 103 -15.31 6.89 10.45
N PRO A 104 -15.31 8.17 10.06
CA PRO A 104 -14.23 8.80 9.31
C PRO A 104 -12.82 8.57 9.88
N ILE A 105 -12.69 8.35 11.19
CA ILE A 105 -11.40 8.10 11.86
C ILE A 105 -10.68 6.86 11.32
N PHE A 106 -11.42 5.89 10.77
CA PHE A 106 -10.83 4.66 10.24
C PHE A 106 -10.17 4.85 8.88
N PHE A 107 -10.44 5.93 8.13
CA PHE A 107 -9.88 6.12 6.80
C PHE A 107 -8.46 6.68 6.85
N ASP A 108 -7.55 6.08 6.07
CA ASP A 108 -6.17 6.54 5.90
C ASP A 108 -5.88 6.96 4.46
N SER A 109 -5.28 6.08 3.64
CA SER A 109 -4.72 6.44 2.34
C SER A 109 -5.69 6.10 1.18
N PRO A 110 -6.13 7.08 0.37
CA PRO A 110 -7.04 6.83 -0.75
C PRO A 110 -6.31 6.55 -2.07
N TYR A 111 -6.91 5.66 -2.87
CA TYR A 111 -6.44 5.24 -4.19
C TYR A 111 -7.61 5.12 -5.18
N TYR A 112 -7.38 5.49 -6.43
CA TYR A 112 -8.31 5.25 -7.53
C TYR A 112 -8.10 3.87 -8.13
N LEU A 113 -9.18 3.19 -8.49
CA LEU A 113 -9.14 1.97 -9.30
C LEU A 113 -9.61 2.29 -10.71
N ALA A 114 -8.92 1.75 -11.72
CA ALA A 114 -9.35 1.82 -13.11
C ALA A 114 -9.42 0.41 -13.72
N PRO A 115 -10.48 0.07 -14.46
CA PRO A 115 -10.61 -1.25 -15.06
C PRO A 115 -9.64 -1.45 -16.22
N LEU A 116 -9.19 -2.68 -16.41
CA LEU A 116 -8.62 -3.09 -17.69
C LEU A 116 -9.74 -3.24 -18.73
N GLU A 117 -9.38 -3.32 -20.00
CA GLU A 117 -10.32 -3.38 -21.12
C GLU A 117 -11.36 -4.51 -20.98
N ILE A 118 -10.92 -5.70 -20.61
CA ILE A 118 -11.79 -6.88 -20.40
C ILE A 118 -12.75 -6.69 -19.22
N GLY A 119 -12.37 -5.87 -18.22
CA GLY A 119 -13.15 -5.65 -16.99
C GLY A 119 -14.12 -4.46 -17.05
N ARG A 120 -14.21 -3.72 -18.15
CA ARG A 120 -14.97 -2.45 -18.20
C ARG A 120 -16.46 -2.58 -17.88
N LYS A 121 -17.14 -3.58 -18.46
CA LYS A 121 -18.58 -3.80 -18.24
C LYS A 121 -18.90 -4.17 -16.78
N PRO A 122 -18.29 -5.22 -16.19
CA PRO A 122 -18.57 -5.57 -14.80
C PRO A 122 -18.11 -4.48 -13.82
N TYR A 123 -17.01 -3.76 -14.11
CA TYR A 123 -16.60 -2.59 -13.32
C TYR A 123 -17.68 -1.50 -13.31
N ALA A 124 -18.21 -1.14 -14.49
CA ALA A 124 -19.24 -0.11 -14.60
C ALA A 124 -20.54 -0.53 -13.89
N LEU A 125 -20.88 -1.83 -13.94
CA LEU A 125 -22.02 -2.37 -13.20
C LEU A 125 -21.81 -2.26 -11.69
N LEU A 126 -20.63 -2.64 -11.18
CA LEU A 126 -20.30 -2.52 -9.76
C LEU A 126 -20.37 -1.06 -9.29
N VAL A 127 -19.79 -0.13 -10.05
CA VAL A 127 -19.87 1.32 -9.76
C VAL A 127 -21.33 1.77 -9.64
N ARG A 128 -22.16 1.46 -10.64
CA ARG A 128 -23.57 1.87 -10.65
C ARG A 128 -24.33 1.28 -9.48
N ALA A 129 -24.19 -0.02 -9.23
CA ALA A 129 -24.86 -0.69 -8.13
C ALA A 129 -24.47 -0.08 -6.78
N MET A 130 -23.19 0.20 -6.54
CA MET A 130 -22.74 0.83 -5.30
C MET A 130 -23.22 2.29 -5.15
N GLU A 131 -23.30 3.06 -6.25
CA GLU A 131 -23.82 4.44 -6.22
C GLU A 131 -25.34 4.46 -5.98
N GLU A 132 -26.10 3.58 -6.64
CA GLU A 132 -27.55 3.46 -6.52
C GLU A 132 -27.98 2.97 -5.13
N GLU A 133 -27.31 1.94 -4.61
CA GLU A 133 -27.60 1.36 -3.29
C GLU A 133 -26.92 2.12 -2.13
N GLN A 134 -26.09 3.12 -2.44
CA GLN A 134 -25.30 3.91 -1.47
C GLN A 134 -24.42 3.06 -0.54
N LYS A 135 -23.94 1.91 -1.04
CA LYS A 135 -23.14 0.95 -0.26
C LYS A 135 -21.64 1.15 -0.43
N VAL A 136 -20.92 0.77 0.63
CA VAL A 136 -19.46 0.71 0.69
C VAL A 136 -19.04 -0.74 0.83
N GLY A 137 -18.09 -1.19 0.02
CA GLY A 137 -17.50 -2.52 0.15
C GLY A 137 -16.39 -2.54 1.20
N ILE A 138 -16.47 -3.43 2.18
CA ILE A 138 -15.35 -3.75 3.07
C ILE A 138 -14.47 -4.77 2.36
N ALA A 139 -13.18 -4.49 2.27
CA ALA A 139 -12.23 -5.24 1.47
C ALA A 139 -10.96 -5.57 2.23
N ARG A 140 -10.29 -6.63 1.81
CA ARG A 140 -8.90 -6.93 2.18
C ARG A 140 -8.04 -7.07 0.94
N PHE A 141 -6.83 -6.52 0.99
CA PHE A 141 -5.87 -6.63 -0.11
C PHE A 141 -4.44 -6.46 0.36
N VAL A 142 -3.48 -7.03 -0.36
CA VAL A 142 -2.05 -6.84 -0.10
C VAL A 142 -1.50 -5.75 -1.00
N LEU A 143 -0.93 -4.72 -0.37
CA LEU A 143 -0.20 -3.66 -1.07
C LEU A 143 1.26 -3.69 -0.63
N ARG A 144 2.15 -4.02 -1.56
CA ARG A 144 3.57 -4.31 -1.29
C ARG A 144 3.68 -5.52 -0.36
N THR A 145 4.09 -5.32 0.88
CA THR A 145 4.32 -6.39 1.88
C THR A 145 3.31 -6.34 3.03
N LYS A 146 2.30 -5.48 2.95
CA LYS A 146 1.31 -5.32 4.03
C LYS A 146 -0.09 -5.61 3.51
N GLN A 147 -0.82 -6.43 4.27
CA GLN A 147 -2.26 -6.60 4.10
C GLN A 147 -3.00 -5.44 4.76
N TYR A 148 -4.01 -4.93 4.08
CA TYR A 148 -4.84 -3.83 4.53
C TYR A 148 -6.30 -4.26 4.61
N LEU A 149 -6.97 -3.88 5.69
CA LEU A 149 -8.42 -3.66 5.67
C LEU A 149 -8.68 -2.36 4.91
N ALA A 150 -9.74 -2.32 4.11
CA ALA A 150 -10.01 -1.19 3.25
C ALA A 150 -11.50 -0.99 2.97
N ALA A 151 -11.87 0.24 2.66
CA ALA A 151 -13.20 0.63 2.23
C ALA A 151 -13.17 0.98 0.74
N LEU A 152 -13.88 0.20 -0.07
CA LEU A 152 -14.14 0.44 -1.49
C LEU A 152 -15.44 1.24 -1.64
N ARG A 153 -15.37 2.39 -2.30
CA ARG A 153 -16.53 3.25 -2.56
C ARG A 153 -16.64 3.56 -4.04
N ALA A 154 -17.86 3.73 -4.52
CA ALA A 154 -18.10 4.35 -5.82
C ALA A 154 -18.38 5.85 -5.63
N LYS A 155 -17.72 6.70 -6.43
CA LYS A 155 -17.92 8.14 -6.41
C LYS A 155 -17.64 8.72 -7.79
N ASN A 156 -18.61 9.46 -8.34
CA ASN A 156 -18.48 10.15 -9.63
C ASN A 156 -18.14 9.18 -10.78
N GLY A 157 -18.74 7.99 -10.78
CA GLY A 157 -18.54 7.00 -11.84
C GLY A 157 -17.21 6.24 -11.76
N VAL A 158 -16.47 6.35 -10.66
CA VAL A 158 -15.21 5.63 -10.44
C VAL A 158 -15.14 5.00 -9.05
N LEU A 159 -14.37 3.93 -8.92
CA LEU A 159 -14.09 3.29 -7.65
C LEU A 159 -12.89 3.94 -6.96
N VAL A 160 -13.05 4.19 -5.67
CA VAL A 160 -12.02 4.70 -4.77
C VAL A 160 -11.89 3.70 -3.63
N ILE A 161 -10.70 3.15 -3.45
CA ILE A 161 -10.37 2.30 -2.30
C ILE A 161 -9.53 3.11 -1.31
N SER A 162 -9.89 3.08 -0.03
CA SER A 162 -9.12 3.72 1.03
C SER A 162 -8.68 2.67 2.04
N THR A 163 -7.39 2.67 2.39
CA THR A 163 -6.91 1.82 3.49
C THR A 163 -7.54 2.25 4.80
N MET A 164 -7.71 1.29 5.70
CA MET A 164 -8.23 1.50 7.03
C MET A 164 -7.17 1.20 8.09
N VAL A 165 -7.25 1.89 9.24
CA VAL A 165 -6.37 1.73 10.40
C VAL A 165 -6.92 0.78 11.45
#